data_AF-A0A0W8DPW5-F1
#
_entry.id   AF-A0A0W8DPW5-F1
#
_cell.length_a   1.000
_cell.length_b   1.000
_cell.length_c   1.000
_cell.angle_alpha   90.00
_cell.angle_beta   90.00
_cell.angle_gamma   90.00
#
_symmetry.space_group_name_H-M   'P 1'
#
loop_
_entity.id
_entity.type
_entity.pdbx_description
1 polymer ?
#
loop_
_entity_poly.entity_id
_entity_poly.type
_entity_poly.pdbx_seq_one_letter_code
_entity_poly.pdbx_strand_id
1 'polypeptide(L)'
;MAAVFERAAAELKAAIVAVSDTHKLQLYGLFKQATVGDCSVAAPSAFRPVERAKWNEAPSLIKRFASSDFVEYFEDSLLDKQNRIESFISNFYCKNAPDARSYHLQRITEEFGPPTE
;
A
#
# COMPACT_ATOMS: atom_id res chain seq x y z
N MET A 1 6.59 10.48 12.77
CA MET A 1 5.33 9.73 12.54
C MET A 1 4.34 10.50 11.68
N ALA A 2 3.75 11.62 12.15
CA ALA A 2 2.69 12.32 11.40
C ALA A 2 3.09 12.70 9.96
N ALA A 3 4.29 13.27 9.77
CA ALA A 3 4.78 13.64 8.43
C ALA A 3 5.01 12.43 7.49
N VAL A 4 5.39 11.27 8.03
CA VAL A 4 5.63 10.04 7.25
C VAL A 4 4.29 9.44 6.82
N PHE A 5 3.31 9.44 7.73
CA PHE A 5 1.94 8.99 7.45
C PHE A 5 1.26 9.83 6.35
N GLU A 6 1.34 11.16 6.44
CA GLU A 6 0.77 12.05 5.41
C GLU A 6 1.43 11.86 4.05
N ARG A 7 2.76 11.64 4.03
CA ARG A 7 3.50 11.34 2.80
C ARG A 7 3.06 10.02 2.19
N ALA A 8 3.00 8.94 2.98
CA ALA A 8 2.53 7.63 2.53
C ALA A 8 1.07 7.67 2.04
N ALA A 9 0.20 8.44 2.69
CA ALA A 9 -1.19 8.62 2.26
C ALA A 9 -1.30 9.40 0.93
N ALA A 10 -0.46 10.43 0.74
CA ALA A 10 -0.37 11.18 -0.51
C ALA A 10 0.17 10.30 -1.65
N GLU A 11 1.20 9.50 -1.37
CA GLU A 11 1.76 8.52 -2.30
C GLU A 11 0.73 7.47 -2.67
N LEU A 12 0.03 6.85 -1.72
CA LEU A 12 -1.06 5.89 -2.00
C LEU A 12 -2.15 6.47 -2.91
N LYS A 13 -2.47 7.76 -2.73
CA LYS A 13 -3.49 8.46 -3.51
C LYS A 13 -3.02 8.85 -4.91
N ALA A 14 -1.74 9.21 -5.06
CA ALA A 14 -1.12 9.55 -6.33
C ALA A 14 -0.77 8.30 -7.15
N ALA A 15 -0.40 7.23 -6.46
CA ALA A 15 0.00 5.99 -7.08
C ALA A 15 -1.26 5.29 -7.64
N ILE A 16 -1.34 5.19 -8.97
CA ILE A 16 -2.33 4.35 -9.67
C ILE A 16 -1.86 2.89 -9.53
N VAL A 17 -1.78 2.46 -8.28
CA VAL A 17 -1.23 1.19 -7.88
C VAL A 17 -2.41 0.24 -7.87
N ALA A 18 -2.36 -0.76 -8.75
CA ALA A 18 -3.26 -1.91 -8.71
C ALA A 18 -3.00 -2.68 -7.41
N VAL A 19 -3.58 -2.20 -6.31
CA VAL A 19 -3.62 -2.85 -5.01
C VAL A 19 -4.79 -3.83 -5.03
N SER A 20 -4.63 -5.03 -4.45
CA SER A 20 -5.75 -5.97 -4.28
C SER A 20 -6.83 -5.32 -3.42
N ASP A 21 -8.10 -5.68 -3.62
CA ASP A 21 -9.18 -5.07 -2.84
C ASP A 21 -9.04 -5.34 -1.34
N THR A 22 -8.44 -6.46 -0.96
CA THR A 22 -8.08 -6.80 0.42
C THR A 22 -7.12 -5.77 1.04
N HIS A 23 -6.01 -5.45 0.34
CA HIS A 23 -5.03 -4.48 0.83
C HIS A 23 -5.61 -3.06 0.84
N LYS A 24 -6.47 -2.71 -0.12
CA LYS A 24 -7.19 -1.41 -0.11
C LYS A 24 -8.06 -1.28 1.13
N LEU A 25 -8.76 -2.35 1.51
CA LEU A 25 -9.62 -2.36 2.69
C LEU A 25 -8.82 -2.24 3.99
N GLN A 26 -7.68 -2.93 4.11
CA GLN A 26 -6.80 -2.82 5.27
C GLN A 26 -6.17 -1.41 5.39
N LEU A 27 -5.61 -0.87 4.30
CA LEU A 27 -5.09 0.49 4.26
C LEU A 27 -6.17 1.53 4.62
N TYR A 28 -7.39 1.33 4.12
CA TYR A 28 -8.53 2.18 4.47
C TYR A 28 -8.88 2.12 5.96
N GLY A 29 -8.94 0.93 6.55
CA GLY A 29 -9.21 0.75 7.98
C GLY A 29 -8.18 1.46 8.86
N LEU A 30 -6.90 1.22 8.59
CA LEU A 30 -5.77 1.85 9.30
C LEU A 30 -5.78 3.38 9.14
N PHE A 31 -6.02 3.87 7.92
CA PHE A 31 -6.12 5.31 7.64
C PHE A 31 -7.28 5.97 8.41
N LYS A 32 -8.46 5.33 8.42
CA LYS A 32 -9.64 5.83 9.14
C LYS A 32 -9.41 5.84 10.64
N GLN A 33 -8.76 4.82 11.18
CA GLN A 33 -8.43 4.76 12.60
C GLN A 33 -7.38 5.81 13.01
N ALA A 34 -6.35 6.03 12.19
CA ALA A 34 -5.33 7.05 12.44
C ALA A 34 -5.89 8.47 12.39
N THR A 35 -6.89 8.73 11.54
CA THR A 35 -7.46 10.09 11.35
C THR A 35 -8.66 10.36 12.25
N VAL A 36 -9.67 9.48 12.22
CA VAL A 36 -10.95 9.63 12.92
C VAL A 36 -10.93 8.98 14.30
N GLY A 37 -10.17 7.91 14.49
CA GLY A 37 -10.22 7.09 15.71
C GLY A 37 -11.30 6.02 15.65
N ASP A 38 -11.71 5.51 16.82
CA ASP A 38 -12.61 4.36 16.94
C ASP A 38 -13.93 4.53 16.18
N CYS A 39 -14.32 3.47 15.47
CA CYS A 39 -15.56 3.43 14.72
C CYS A 39 -16.76 3.38 15.68
N SER A 40 -17.54 4.47 15.74
CA SER A 40 -18.79 4.57 16.49
C SER A 40 -20.05 4.42 15.62
N VAL A 41 -19.87 4.11 14.33
CA VAL A 41 -20.96 4.01 13.35
C VAL A 41 -21.60 2.63 13.44
N ALA A 42 -22.94 2.58 13.37
CA ALA A 42 -23.68 1.32 13.36
C ALA A 42 -23.32 0.45 12.13
N ALA A 43 -23.41 -0.87 12.31
CA ALA A 43 -23.09 -1.83 11.26
C ALA A 43 -23.94 -1.61 9.99
N PRO A 44 -23.33 -1.51 8.80
CA PRO A 44 -24.05 -1.38 7.53
C PRO A 44 -24.92 -2.60 7.21
N SER A 45 -25.95 -2.38 6.39
CA SER A 45 -26.83 -3.45 5.90
C SER A 45 -26.05 -4.56 5.19
N ALA A 46 -26.47 -5.82 5.36
CA ALA A 46 -25.89 -6.98 4.69
C ALA A 46 -25.94 -6.89 3.15
N PHE A 47 -26.92 -6.15 2.62
CA PHE A 47 -27.10 -5.95 1.18
C PHE A 47 -26.11 -4.93 0.58
N ARG A 48 -25.24 -4.33 1.39
CA ARG A 48 -24.19 -3.39 0.99
C ARG A 48 -22.81 -4.01 1.29
N PRO A 49 -22.35 -4.98 0.49
CA PRO A 49 -21.17 -5.80 0.81
C PRO A 49 -19.88 -4.98 0.92
N VAL A 50 -19.72 -3.94 0.09
CA VAL A 50 -18.53 -3.07 0.11
C VAL A 50 -18.48 -2.23 1.39
N GLU A 51 -19.61 -1.65 1.79
CA GLU A 51 -19.69 -0.82 2.99
C GLU A 51 -19.50 -1.68 4.25
N ARG A 52 -20.05 -2.89 4.25
CA ARG A 52 -19.89 -3.83 5.33
C ARG A 52 -18.45 -4.36 5.45
N ALA A 53 -17.78 -4.61 4.34
CA ALA A 53 -16.36 -4.97 4.34
C ALA A 53 -15.49 -3.85 4.94
N LYS A 54 -15.74 -2.59 4.54
CA LYS A 54 -15.05 -1.43 5.12
C LYS A 54 -15.29 -1.26 6.62
N TRP A 55 -16.50 -1.58 7.08
CA TRP A 55 -16.85 -1.50 8.50
C TRP A 55 -16.20 -2.63 9.31
N ASN A 56 -16.14 -3.85 8.77
CA ASN A 56 -15.48 -4.99 9.41
C ASN A 56 -13.97 -4.77 9.60
N GLU A 57 -13.32 -4.11 8.64
CA GLU A 57 -11.89 -3.78 8.70
C GLU A 57 -11.57 -2.53 9.53
N ALA A 58 -12.56 -1.95 10.22
CA ALA A 58 -12.37 -0.86 11.17
C ALA A 58 -12.44 -1.34 12.64
N PRO A 59 -11.57 -2.27 13.11
CA PRO A 59 -11.53 -2.64 14.52
C PRO A 59 -10.82 -1.56 15.36
N SER A 60 -11.13 -1.57 16.67
CA SER A 60 -10.62 -0.68 17.71
C SER A 60 -9.10 -0.83 17.93
N LEU A 61 -8.29 -0.17 17.12
CA LEU A 61 -6.84 -0.07 17.31
C LEU A 61 -6.48 1.28 17.95
N ILE A 62 -5.60 1.31 18.94
CA ILE A 62 -5.18 2.56 19.58
C ILE A 62 -4.56 3.49 18.51
N LYS A 63 -5.07 4.72 18.37
CA LYS A 63 -4.69 5.72 17.34
C LYS A 63 -3.18 5.87 17.10
N ARG A 64 -2.38 5.74 18.18
CA ARG A 64 -0.91 5.85 18.14
C ARG A 64 -0.24 4.74 17.32
N PHE A 65 -0.80 3.53 17.32
CA PHE A 65 -0.26 2.39 16.58
C PHE A 65 -0.77 2.37 15.14
N ALA A 66 -2.02 2.77 14.90
CA ALA A 66 -2.62 2.80 13.57
C ALA A 66 -1.81 3.60 12.52
N SER A 67 -1.17 4.71 12.93
CA SER A 67 -0.30 5.48 12.01
C SER A 67 1.03 4.77 11.69
N SER A 68 1.56 3.98 12.63
CA SER A 68 2.78 3.19 12.44
C SER A 68 2.50 1.98 11.56
N ASP A 69 1.45 1.23 11.92
CA ASP A 69 1.03 0.02 11.21
C ASP A 69 0.62 0.34 9.77
N PHE A 70 0.03 1.52 9.51
CA PHE A 70 -0.26 2.00 8.16
C PHE A 70 1.00 2.17 7.32
N VAL A 71 2.03 2.81 7.87
CA VAL A 71 3.29 3.07 7.16
C VAL A 71 4.00 1.76 6.90
N GLU A 72 4.14 0.91 7.91
CA GLU A 72 4.78 -0.41 7.80
C GLU A 72 4.08 -1.29 6.76
N TYR A 73 2.75 -1.39 6.82
CA TYR A 73 1.98 -2.17 5.86
C TYR A 73 2.00 -1.59 4.44
N PHE A 74 2.02 -0.26 4.31
CA PHE A 74 2.16 0.41 3.02
C PHE A 74 3.55 0.17 2.40
N GLU A 75 4.61 0.27 3.19
CA GLU A 75 5.99 -0.01 2.78
C GLU A 75 6.15 -1.49 2.40
N ASP A 76 5.66 -2.44 3.21
CA ASP A 76 5.68 -3.88 2.91
C ASP A 76 4.88 -4.22 1.64
N SER A 77 3.68 -3.63 1.49
CA SER A 77 2.86 -3.83 0.29
C SER A 77 3.48 -3.19 -0.96
N LEU A 78 4.32 -2.16 -0.82
CA LEU A 78 5.09 -1.57 -1.92
C LEU A 78 6.35 -2.41 -2.23
N LEU A 79 7.03 -2.94 -1.20
CA LEU A 79 8.12 -3.90 -1.33
C LEU A 79 7.67 -5.14 -2.10
N ASP A 80 6.44 -5.64 -1.89
CA ASP A 80 5.89 -6.75 -2.69
C ASP A 80 5.78 -6.40 -4.18
N LYS A 81 5.44 -5.14 -4.52
CA LYS A 81 5.42 -4.68 -5.92
C LYS A 81 6.79 -4.53 -6.52
N GLN A 82 7.73 -3.94 -5.77
CA GLN A 82 9.11 -3.78 -6.20
C GLN A 82 9.74 -5.17 -6.42
N ASN A 83 9.53 -6.10 -5.49
CA ASN A 83 9.96 -7.50 -5.60
C ASN A 83 9.27 -8.25 -6.76
N ARG A 84 7.99 -8.01 -7.03
CA ARG A 84 7.30 -8.59 -8.20
C ARG A 84 7.82 -8.03 -9.51
N ILE A 85 8.07 -6.73 -9.59
CA ILE A 85 8.63 -6.08 -10.78
C ILE A 85 10.07 -6.57 -10.99
N GLU A 86 10.90 -6.59 -9.96
CA GLU A 86 12.27 -7.14 -10.00
C GLU A 86 12.28 -8.62 -10.38
N SER A 87 11.37 -9.43 -9.83
CA SER A 87 11.22 -10.85 -10.19
C SER A 87 10.73 -11.04 -11.62
N PHE A 88 9.81 -10.20 -12.09
CA PHE A 88 9.33 -10.21 -13.47
C PHE A 88 10.43 -9.79 -14.44
N ILE A 89 11.18 -8.73 -14.10
CA ILE A 89 12.33 -8.25 -14.87
C ILE A 89 13.41 -9.34 -14.91
N SER A 90 13.80 -9.90 -13.78
CA SER A 90 14.81 -10.95 -13.68
C SER A 90 14.42 -12.21 -14.46
N ASN A 91 13.19 -12.69 -14.34
CA ASN A 91 12.76 -13.96 -14.95
C ASN A 91 12.40 -13.82 -16.44
N PHE A 92 11.91 -12.66 -16.88
CA PHE A 92 11.54 -12.40 -18.28
C PHE A 92 12.70 -11.82 -19.11
N TYR A 93 13.50 -10.89 -18.58
CA TYR A 93 14.58 -10.24 -19.35
C TYR A 93 15.87 -11.05 -19.46
N CYS A 94 16.27 -11.83 -18.43
CA CYS A 94 17.45 -12.71 -18.55
C CYS A 94 17.30 -13.78 -19.65
N LYS A 95 16.07 -14.09 -20.06
CA LYS A 95 15.80 -15.07 -21.13
C LYS A 95 15.64 -14.44 -22.52
N ASN A 96 15.15 -13.20 -22.62
CA ASN A 96 14.64 -12.67 -23.89
C ASN A 96 15.20 -11.32 -24.38
N ALA A 97 15.74 -10.43 -23.52
CA ALA A 97 16.25 -9.12 -23.97
C ALA A 97 17.15 -8.41 -22.91
N PRO A 98 18.49 -8.64 -22.91
CA PRO A 98 19.38 -8.08 -21.90
C PRO A 98 19.49 -6.55 -21.91
N ASP A 99 19.31 -5.88 -23.05
CA ASP A 99 19.41 -4.41 -23.16
C ASP A 99 18.25 -3.65 -22.47
N ALA A 100 17.05 -4.21 -22.48
CA ALA A 100 15.87 -3.56 -21.88
C ALA A 100 15.88 -3.63 -20.34
N ARG A 101 16.65 -4.55 -19.74
CA ARG A 101 16.87 -4.60 -18.29
C ARG A 101 17.44 -3.29 -17.77
N SER A 102 18.42 -2.71 -18.46
CA SER A 102 19.07 -1.47 -18.04
C SER A 102 18.10 -0.29 -18.02
N TYR A 103 17.22 -0.21 -19.03
CA TYR A 103 16.17 0.82 -19.11
C TYR A 103 15.16 0.73 -17.96
N HIS A 104 14.71 -0.48 -17.62
CA HIS A 104 13.75 -0.66 -16.53
C HIS A 104 14.36 -0.43 -15.15
N LEU A 105 15.60 -0.87 -14.91
CA LEU A 105 16.32 -0.59 -13.68
C LEU A 105 16.57 0.91 -13.50
N GLN A 106 16.92 1.61 -14.59
CA GLN A 106 17.06 3.06 -14.58
C GLN A 106 15.74 3.74 -14.24
N ARG A 107 14.61 3.33 -14.84
CA ARG A 107 13.27 3.87 -14.53
C ARG A 107 12.85 3.63 -13.08
N ILE A 108 13.16 2.45 -12.53
CA ILE A 108 12.88 2.12 -11.12
C ILE A 108 13.71 3.01 -10.20
N THR A 109 14.98 3.22 -10.53
CA THR A 109 15.88 4.11 -9.77
C THR A 109 15.46 5.57 -9.85
N GLU A 110 14.95 6.01 -11.01
CA GLU A 110 14.42 7.36 -11.22
C GLU A 110 13.11 7.61 -10.46
N GLU A 111 12.20 6.62 -10.38
CA GLU A 111 10.92 6.78 -9.69
C GLU A 111 10.98 6.55 -8.18
N PHE A 112 11.78 5.59 -7.71
CA PHE A 112 11.77 5.14 -6.31
C PHE A 112 13.07 5.47 -5.55
N GLY A 113 14.07 6.04 -6.23
CA GLY A 113 15.39 6.31 -5.66
C GLY A 113 16.31 5.09 -5.66
N PRO A 114 17.61 5.27 -5.38
CA PRO A 114 18.57 4.17 -5.36
C PRO A 114 18.24 3.18 -4.22
N PRO A 115 18.43 1.87 -4.42
CA PRO A 115 18.25 0.89 -3.36
C PRO A 115 19.21 1.22 -2.22
N THR A 116 18.68 1.36 -1.00
CA THR A 116 19.49 1.52 0.21
C THR A 116 20.30 0.24 0.45
N GLU A 117 21.63 0.38 0.45
CA GLU A 117 22.59 -0.68 0.84
C GLU A 117 22.38 -1.19 2.27
#